data_AF-A0AAD0CES0-F1
#
_entry.id   AF-A0AAD0CES0-F1
#
_cell.length_a   1.000
_cell.length_b   1.000
_cell.length_c   1.000
_cell.angle_alpha   90.00
_cell.angle_beta   90.00
_cell.angle_gamma   90.00
#
_symmetry.space_group_name_H-M   'P 1'
#
loop_
_entity.id
_entity.type
_entity.pdbx_description
1 polymer ?
#
loop_
_entity_poly.entity_id
_entity_poly.type
_entity_poly.pdbx_seq_one_letter_code
_entity_poly.pdbx_strand_id
1 'polypeptide(L)'
;MTIEYPAIAFCGALLTFLLAKHKPFSPVSASSGLSIIAYYFFYYFNLQPELYSAIFFGGTFIGMSTPKRFGVYTITSAAMIFAILFEYLVPKINNYGGALGISAFLSLCACHIFILFGAPRSKKR
;
A
#
# COMPACT_ATOMS: atom_id res chain seq x y z
N MET A 1 -6.74 -15.46 4.61
CA MET A 1 -5.74 -14.75 3.79
C MET A 1 -5.19 -15.63 2.68
N THR A 2 -5.63 -15.40 1.45
CA THR A 2 -4.92 -15.88 0.27
C THR A 2 -3.58 -15.13 0.16
N ILE A 3 -2.51 -15.84 -0.24
CA ILE A 3 -1.15 -15.26 -0.36
C ILE A 3 -1.11 -14.09 -1.38
N GLU A 4 -2.08 -14.04 -2.28
CA GLU A 4 -2.21 -13.03 -3.34
C GLU A 4 -2.41 -11.61 -2.78
N TYR A 5 -3.20 -11.44 -1.72
CA TYR A 5 -3.54 -10.12 -1.19
C TYR A 5 -2.32 -9.37 -0.65
N PRO A 6 -1.49 -9.96 0.25
CA PRO A 6 -0.27 -9.30 0.69
C PRO A 6 0.72 -9.08 -0.45
N ALA A 7 0.80 -9.97 -1.44
CA ALA A 7 1.69 -9.80 -2.59
C ALA A 7 1.27 -8.59 -3.44
N ILE A 8 -0.02 -8.45 -3.75
CA ILE A 8 -0.56 -7.32 -4.53
C ILE A 8 -0.40 -6.00 -3.76
N ALA A 9 -0.74 -6.00 -2.47
CA ALA A 9 -0.58 -4.82 -1.61
C ALA A 9 0.89 -4.39 -1.51
N PHE A 10 1.80 -5.36 -1.36
CA PHE A 10 3.24 -5.13 -1.34
C PHE A 10 3.74 -4.53 -2.66
N CYS A 11 3.32 -5.10 -3.80
CA CYS A 11 3.67 -4.57 -5.12
C CYS A 11 3.20 -3.11 -5.29
N GLY A 12 1.94 -2.81 -4.93
CA GLY A 12 1.41 -1.44 -4.99
C GLY A 12 2.18 -0.46 -4.11
N ALA A 13 2.48 -0.87 -2.87
CA ALA A 13 3.24 -0.08 -1.92
C ALA A 13 4.68 0.17 -2.37
N LEU A 14 5.38 -0.87 -2.83
CA LEU A 14 6.78 -0.77 -3.25
C LEU A 14 6.93 0.05 -4.53
N LEU A 15 6.12 -0.22 -5.55
CA LEU A 15 6.18 0.51 -6.82
C LEU A 15 5.90 2.00 -6.60
N THR A 16 4.87 2.32 -5.80
CA THR A 16 4.54 3.71 -5.47
C THR A 16 5.65 4.38 -4.68
N PHE A 17 6.24 3.67 -3.70
CA PHE A 17 7.34 4.21 -2.90
C PHE A 17 8.61 4.47 -3.72
N LEU A 18 8.94 3.57 -4.65
CA LEU A 18 10.10 3.73 -5.53
C LEU A 18 9.86 4.87 -6.52
N LEU A 19 8.69 4.92 -7.14
CA LEU A 19 8.36 5.95 -8.13
C LEU A 19 8.26 7.34 -7.50
N ALA A 20 7.68 7.45 -6.30
CA ALA A 20 7.55 8.70 -5.54
C ALA A 20 8.89 9.29 -5.06
N LYS A 21 10.00 8.53 -5.12
CA LYS A 21 11.34 9.06 -4.85
C LYS A 21 11.90 9.87 -6.02
N HIS A 22 11.38 9.68 -7.23
CA HIS A 22 11.87 10.37 -8.41
C HIS A 22 11.16 11.71 -8.60
N LYS A 23 11.94 12.77 -8.86
CA LYS A 23 11.48 14.17 -8.92
C LYS A 23 10.29 14.48 -9.86
N PRO A 24 10.05 13.80 -11.01
CA PRO A 24 8.89 14.14 -11.84
C PRO A 24 7.57 13.62 -11.29
N PHE A 25 7.59 12.68 -10.33
CA PHE A 25 6.38 12.06 -9.80
C PHE A 25 6.11 12.54 -8.37
N SER A 26 4.94 13.15 -8.17
CA SER A 26 4.41 13.33 -6.82
C SER A 26 3.91 11.99 -6.29
N PRO A 27 3.85 11.77 -4.97
CA PRO A 27 3.30 10.53 -4.42
C PRO A 27 1.88 10.23 -4.95
N VAL A 28 1.08 11.29 -5.12
CA VAL A 28 -0.28 11.18 -5.65
C VAL A 28 -0.29 10.80 -7.12
N SER A 29 0.57 11.41 -7.96
CA SER A 29 0.64 11.06 -9.38
C SER A 29 1.24 9.68 -9.64
N ALA A 30 2.19 9.25 -8.79
CA ALA A 30 2.71 7.88 -8.81
C ALA A 30 1.61 6.85 -8.46
N SER A 31 0.85 7.10 -7.39
CA SER A 31 -0.27 6.23 -6.97
C SER A 31 -1.35 6.14 -8.05
N SER A 32 -1.81 7.27 -8.59
CA SER A 32 -2.88 7.28 -9.60
C SER A 32 -2.44 6.61 -10.91
N GLY A 33 -1.24 6.94 -11.41
CA GLY A 33 -0.70 6.34 -12.63
C GLY A 33 -0.54 4.83 -12.51
N LEU A 34 0.06 4.35 -11.42
CA LEU A 34 0.24 2.91 -11.18
C LEU A 34 -1.10 2.19 -11.02
N SER A 35 -2.10 2.82 -10.41
CA SER A 35 -3.41 2.18 -10.19
C SER A 35 -4.21 2.02 -11.48
N ILE A 36 -4.12 2.99 -12.39
CA ILE A 36 -4.70 2.88 -13.74
C ILE A 36 -4.02 1.73 -14.51
N ILE A 37 -2.69 1.68 -14.48
CA ILE A 37 -1.92 0.62 -15.15
C ILE A 37 -2.27 -0.76 -14.55
N ALA A 38 -2.36 -0.86 -13.23
CA ALA A 38 -2.71 -2.11 -12.55
C ALA A 38 -4.13 -2.58 -12.89
N TYR A 39 -5.11 -1.67 -12.93
CA TYR A 39 -6.48 -2.00 -13.34
C TYR A 39 -6.50 -2.57 -14.77
N TYR A 40 -5.83 -1.90 -15.71
CA TYR A 40 -5.75 -2.37 -17.09
C TYR A 40 -5.07 -3.74 -17.21
N PHE A 41 -4.00 -3.95 -16.43
CA PHE A 41 -3.31 -5.24 -16.35
C PHE A 41 -4.25 -6.35 -15.86
N PHE A 42 -4.92 -6.17 -14.73
CA PHE A 42 -5.83 -7.19 -14.19
C PHE A 42 -7.05 -7.44 -15.09
N TYR A 43 -7.54 -6.39 -15.75
CA TYR A 43 -8.61 -6.49 -16.74
C TYR A 43 -8.20 -7.36 -17.92
N TYR A 44 -7.01 -7.12 -18.49
CA TYR A 44 -6.51 -7.90 -19.63
C TYR A 44 -6.35 -9.39 -19.32
N PHE A 45 -5.88 -9.73 -18.12
CA PHE A 45 -5.68 -11.11 -17.69
C PHE A 45 -6.92 -11.78 -17.07
N ASN A 46 -8.08 -11.10 -17.01
CA ASN A 46 -9.31 -11.59 -16.37
C ASN A 46 -9.12 -12.03 -14.91
N LEU A 47 -8.26 -11.31 -14.17
CA LEU A 47 -7.90 -11.59 -12.79
C LEU A 47 -8.69 -10.68 -11.84
N GLN A 48 -9.96 -11.00 -11.57
CA GLN A 48 -10.87 -10.27 -10.65
C GLN A 48 -10.53 -8.77 -10.52
N PRO A 49 -10.65 -7.99 -11.62
CA PRO A 49 -9.99 -6.70 -11.75
C PRO A 49 -10.43 -5.71 -10.69
N GLU A 50 -11.69 -5.74 -10.26
CA GLU A 50 -12.23 -4.86 -9.22
C GLU A 50 -11.57 -5.12 -7.86
N LEU A 51 -11.41 -6.39 -7.49
CA LEU A 51 -10.83 -6.79 -6.20
C LEU A 51 -9.33 -6.51 -6.16
N TYR A 52 -8.59 -6.99 -7.15
CA TYR A 52 -7.14 -6.87 -7.16
C TYR A 52 -6.68 -5.42 -7.38
N SER A 53 -7.40 -4.64 -8.19
CA SER A 53 -7.11 -3.21 -8.30
C SER A 53 -7.40 -2.45 -7.01
N ALA A 54 -8.45 -2.80 -6.25
CA ALA A 54 -8.73 -2.19 -4.96
C ALA A 54 -7.64 -2.48 -3.92
N ILE A 55 -7.14 -3.73 -3.86
CA ILE A 55 -6.02 -4.12 -2.98
C ILE A 55 -4.76 -3.37 -3.39
N PHE A 56 -4.45 -3.34 -4.69
CA PHE A 56 -3.30 -2.64 -5.23
C PHE A 56 -3.36 -1.14 -4.90
N PHE A 57 -4.51 -0.51 -5.16
CA PHE A 57 -4.76 0.91 -4.89
C PHE A 57 -4.59 1.23 -3.41
N GLY A 58 -5.18 0.44 -2.51
CA GLY A 58 -4.98 0.61 -1.06
C GLY A 58 -3.51 0.43 -0.64
N GLY A 59 -2.79 -0.51 -1.26
CA GLY A 59 -1.34 -0.67 -1.07
C GLY A 59 -0.54 0.58 -1.48
N THR A 60 -0.93 1.27 -2.56
CA THR A 60 -0.26 2.51 -2.99
C THR A 60 -0.28 3.61 -1.93
N PHE A 61 -1.30 3.65 -1.06
CA PHE A 61 -1.40 4.63 0.03
C PHE A 61 -0.26 4.46 1.05
N ILE A 62 0.16 3.22 1.29
CA ILE A 62 1.33 2.91 2.12
C ILE A 62 2.59 3.40 1.43
N GLY A 63 2.68 3.22 0.11
CA GLY A 63 3.79 3.68 -0.72
C GLY A 63 3.94 5.21 -0.80
N MET A 64 2.85 5.96 -0.60
CA MET A 64 2.89 7.42 -0.49
C MET A 64 3.52 7.94 0.82
N SER A 65 3.83 7.04 1.76
CA SER A 65 4.47 7.42 3.03
C SER A 65 5.86 8.08 2.81
N THR A 66 6.22 9.02 3.68
CA THR A 66 7.40 9.85 3.49
C THR A 66 8.71 9.03 3.58
N PRO A 67 9.57 9.04 2.54
CA PRO A 67 10.85 8.29 2.53
C PRO A 67 11.87 8.71 3.61
N LYS A 68 11.69 9.90 4.21
CA LYS A 68 12.52 10.36 5.33
C LYS A 68 12.24 9.60 6.64
N ARG A 69 11.05 9.00 6.79
CA ARG A 69 10.62 8.29 8.01
C ARG A 69 10.42 6.80 7.79
N PHE A 70 9.92 6.43 6.62
CA PHE A 70 9.65 5.05 6.25
C PHE A 70 10.65 4.61 5.17
N GLY A 71 11.09 3.36 5.25
CA GLY A 71 11.82 2.71 4.17
C GLY A 71 11.23 1.38 3.79
N VAL A 72 11.98 0.62 3.00
CA VAL A 72 11.47 -0.60 2.36
C VAL A 72 11.00 -1.61 3.41
N TYR A 73 11.76 -1.82 4.49
CA TYR A 73 11.37 -2.72 5.57
C TYR A 73 10.04 -2.33 6.21
N THR A 74 9.88 -1.05 6.57
CA THR A 74 8.67 -0.55 7.24
C THR A 74 7.45 -0.53 6.33
N ILE A 75 7.67 -0.32 5.03
CA ILE A 75 6.60 -0.35 4.02
C ILE A 75 6.16 -1.79 3.76
N THR A 76 7.11 -2.72 3.72
CA THR A 76 6.81 -4.15 3.59
C THR A 76 5.98 -4.64 4.78
N SER A 77 6.38 -4.29 6.00
CA SER A 77 5.61 -4.64 7.20
C SER A 77 4.22 -3.99 7.21
N ALA A 78 4.13 -2.72 6.80
CA ALA A 78 2.84 -2.03 6.73
C ALA A 78 1.92 -2.65 5.67
N ALA A 79 2.44 -3.08 4.52
CA ALA A 79 1.68 -3.76 3.48
C ALA A 79 1.11 -5.11 3.96
N MET A 80 1.88 -5.86 4.76
CA MET A 80 1.39 -7.10 5.39
C MET A 80 0.26 -6.83 6.38
N ILE A 81 0.40 -5.82 7.25
CA ILE A 81 -0.67 -5.42 8.18
C ILE A 81 -1.91 -4.95 7.42
N PHE A 82 -1.72 -4.18 6.34
CA PHE A 82 -2.80 -3.72 5.50
C PHE A 82 -3.56 -4.86 4.85
N ALA A 83 -2.90 -5.91 4.37
CA ALA A 83 -3.58 -7.07 3.79
C ALA A 83 -4.50 -7.77 4.81
N ILE A 84 -4.07 -7.86 6.07
CA ILE A 84 -4.90 -8.37 7.16
C ILE A 84 -6.11 -7.45 7.37
N LEU A 85 -5.90 -6.13 7.48
CA LEU A 85 -7.00 -5.18 7.65
C LEU A 85 -7.93 -5.14 6.44
N PHE A 86 -7.42 -5.34 5.23
CA PHE A 86 -8.21 -5.41 4.02
C PHE A 86 -9.18 -6.59 4.07
N GLU A 87 -8.75 -7.76 4.52
CA GLU A 87 -9.62 -8.94 4.62
C GLU A 87 -10.70 -8.80 5.69
N TYR A 88 -10.36 -8.24 6.87
CA TYR A 88 -11.25 -8.25 8.03
C TYR A 88 -12.01 -6.94 8.30
N LEU A 89 -11.46 -5.80 7.90
CA LEU A 89 -11.98 -4.47 8.23
C LEU A 89 -12.68 -3.82 7.05
N VAL A 90 -12.13 -3.90 5.83
CA VAL A 90 -12.71 -3.25 4.65
C VAL A 90 -14.14 -3.72 4.33
N PRO A 91 -14.48 -5.02 4.39
CA PRO A 91 -15.85 -5.48 4.13
C PRO A 91 -16.89 -4.97 5.14
N LYS A 92 -16.45 -4.49 6.31
CA LYS A 92 -17.34 -3.98 7.38
C LYS A 92 -17.65 -2.49 7.23
N ILE A 93 -17.02 -1.81 6.28
CA ILE A 93 -17.14 -0.36 6.07
C ILE A 93 -17.84 -0.11 4.73
N ASN A 94 -18.96 0.62 4.76
CA ASN A 94 -19.81 0.84 3.57
C ASN A 94 -19.14 1.65 2.44
N ASN A 95 -18.04 2.35 2.70
CA ASN A 95 -17.33 3.19 1.73
C ASN A 95 -15.94 2.63 1.43
N TYR A 96 -15.76 2.01 0.25
CA TYR A 96 -14.47 1.41 -0.15
C TYR A 96 -13.30 2.39 -0.10
N GLY A 97 -13.43 3.60 -0.66
CA GLY A 97 -12.34 4.58 -0.68
C GLY A 97 -11.86 4.97 0.73
N GLY A 98 -12.81 5.25 1.64
CA GLY A 98 -12.52 5.56 3.03
C GLY A 98 -11.98 4.34 3.80
N ALA A 99 -12.51 3.15 3.54
CA ALA A 99 -12.08 1.90 4.16
C ALA A 99 -10.63 1.55 3.83
N LEU A 100 -10.23 1.70 2.55
CA LEU A 100 -8.86 1.49 2.10
C LEU A 100 -7.91 2.50 2.75
N GLY A 101 -8.31 3.77 2.78
CA GLY A 101 -7.55 4.85 3.42
C GLY A 101 -7.29 4.60 4.91
N ILE A 102 -8.35 4.31 5.66
CA ILE A 102 -8.26 4.03 7.11
C ILE A 102 -7.39 2.79 7.37
N SER A 103 -7.57 1.72 6.59
CA SER A 103 -6.79 0.49 6.76
C SER A 103 -5.30 0.72 6.50
N ALA A 104 -4.96 1.48 5.44
CA ALA A 104 -3.57 1.83 5.15
C ALA A 104 -2.97 2.74 6.22
N PHE A 105 -3.74 3.73 6.71
CA PHE A 105 -3.33 4.63 7.78
C PHE A 105 -3.06 3.87 9.09
N LEU A 106 -3.98 3.00 9.52
CA LEU A 106 -3.80 2.17 10.72
C LEU A 106 -2.56 1.29 10.63
N SER A 107 -2.29 0.72 9.45
CA SER A 107 -1.11 -0.10 9.20
C SER A 107 0.20 0.69 9.39
N LEU A 108 0.24 1.91 8.84
CA LEU A 108 1.39 2.81 9.02
C LEU A 108 1.55 3.27 10.48
N CYS A 109 0.45 3.56 11.18
CA CYS A 109 0.47 3.90 12.60
C CYS A 109 1.03 2.75 13.44
N ALA A 110 0.58 1.52 13.22
CA ALA A 110 1.10 0.34 13.90
C ALA A 110 2.61 0.21 13.68
N CYS A 111 3.08 0.29 12.43
CA CYS A 111 4.52 0.27 12.14
C CYS A 111 5.27 1.45 12.80
N HIS A 112 4.68 2.64 12.84
CA HIS A 112 5.33 3.81 13.45
C HIS A 112 5.49 3.66 14.96
N ILE A 113 4.49 3.08 15.63
CA ILE A 113 4.55 2.75 17.06
C ILE A 113 5.71 1.77 17.33
N PHE A 114 5.87 0.73 16.51
CA PHE A 114 7.02 -0.18 16.64
C PHE A 114 8.38 0.52 16.44
N ILE A 115 8.47 1.48 15.50
CA ILE A 115 9.67 2.31 15.33
C ILE A 115 9.96 3.17 16.57
N LEU A 116 8.93 3.68 17.24
CA LEU A 116 9.09 4.43 18.49
C LEU A 116 9.59 3.56 19.64
N PHE A 117 9.16 2.30 19.70
CA PHE A 117 9.62 1.31 20.69
C PHE A 117 11.01 0.70 20.39
N GLY A 118 11.74 1.21 19.40
CA GLY A 118 13.13 0.83 19.13
C GLY A 118 13.33 -0.09 17.92
N ALA A 119 12.30 -0.31 17.09
CA ALA A 119 12.49 -1.04 15.83
C ALA A 119 13.46 -0.27 14.89
N PRO A 120 14.28 -1.00 14.09
CA PRO A 120 15.29 -0.39 13.24
C PRO A 120 14.66 0.58 12.23
N ARG A 121 15.10 1.84 12.27
CA ARG A 121 14.76 2.82 11.24
C ARG A 121 15.48 2.46 9.94
N SER A 122 14.78 2.65 8.82
CA SER A 122 15.44 2.55 7.52
C SER A 122 16.57 3.57 7.44
N LYS A 123 17.79 3.11 7.14
CA LYS A 123 18.93 3.99 6.88
C LYS A 123 18.62 4.86 5.66
N LYS A 124 19.00 6.15 5.72
CA LYS A 124 18.98 7.04 4.56
C LYS A 124 19.94 6.46 3.51
N ARG A 125 19.41 5.96 2.39
CA ARG A 125 20.15 5.84 1.13
C ARG A 125 19.58 6.88 0.19
#